data_AF-A0A951L2G3-F1
#
_entry.id   AF-A0A951L2G3-F1
#
_cell.length_a   1.000
_cell.length_b   1.000
_cell.length_c   1.000
_cell.angle_alpha   90.00
_cell.angle_beta   90.00
_cell.angle_gamma   90.00
#
_symmetry.space_group_name_H-M   'P 1'
#
loop_
_entity.id
_entity.type
_entity.pdbx_description
1 polymer ?
#
loop_
_entity_poly.entity_id
_entity_poly.type
_entity_poly.pdbx_seq_one_letter_code
_entity_poly.pdbx_strand_id
1 'polypeptide(L)'
;AEGKATTAPLLVKPSGEPWKKSDHSRPFARVAKHAGLDPQEVTLYALRHSSIVRQLLAGVPIRVVAVNHDTSVVMIERTYSRYIGDHADALARAALLNTTSGKERGR
;
A
#
# COMPACT_ATOMS: atom_id res chain seq x y z
N ALA A 1 10.48 -14.92 13.31
CA ALA A 1 10.11 -15.04 14.73
C ALA A 1 10.41 -16.44 15.22
N GLU A 2 11.60 -16.95 14.87
CA GLU A 2 11.97 -18.32 15.19
C GLU A 2 12.30 -18.43 16.68
N GLY A 3 11.76 -19.45 17.34
CA GLY A 3 11.95 -19.68 18.78
C GLY A 3 11.11 -18.83 19.74
N LYS A 4 10.23 -17.94 19.27
CA LYS A 4 9.27 -17.23 20.14
C LYS A 4 7.97 -18.04 20.31
N ALA A 5 7.40 -18.03 21.51
CA ALA A 5 6.08 -18.60 21.75
C ALA A 5 5.00 -17.90 20.89
N THR A 6 3.97 -18.63 20.46
CA THR A 6 2.94 -18.13 19.52
C THR A 6 2.23 -16.86 20.00
N THR A 7 2.08 -16.68 21.31
CA THR A 7 1.43 -15.52 21.94
C THR A 7 2.42 -14.44 22.38
N ALA A 8 3.72 -14.67 22.22
CA ALA A 8 4.73 -13.71 22.65
C ALA A 8 4.72 -12.47 21.73
N PRO A 9 4.87 -11.26 22.30
CA PRO A 9 4.93 -10.04 21.51
C PRO A 9 6.10 -10.09 20.51
N LEU A 10 5.80 -9.75 19.26
CA LEU A 10 6.81 -9.71 18.20
C LEU A 10 7.82 -8.60 18.47
N LEU A 11 7.32 -7.41 18.86
CA LEU A 11 8.10 -6.22 19.16
C LEU A 11 8.16 -5.98 20.67
N VAL A 12 9.38 -5.95 21.20
CA VAL A 12 9.69 -5.77 22.63
C VAL A 12 10.69 -4.62 22.75
N LYS A 13 10.52 -3.77 23.76
CA LYS A 13 11.45 -2.68 24.06
C LYS A 13 12.72 -3.23 24.74
N PRO A 14 13.82 -2.46 24.78
CA PRO A 14 15.01 -2.87 25.54
C PRO A 14 14.73 -3.17 27.01
N SER A 15 13.67 -2.58 27.60
CA SER A 15 13.22 -2.85 28.97
C SER A 15 12.49 -4.18 29.15
N GLY A 16 12.27 -4.97 28.09
CA GLY A 16 11.50 -6.23 28.13
C GLY A 16 9.99 -6.07 28.00
N GLU A 17 9.47 -4.84 28.04
CA GLU A 17 8.04 -4.56 27.87
C GLU A 17 7.61 -4.62 26.39
N PRO A 18 6.37 -5.04 26.09
CA PRO A 18 5.83 -4.97 24.72
C PRO A 18 5.72 -3.52 24.23
N TRP A 19 5.76 -3.34 22.91
CA TRP A 19 5.49 -2.04 22.29
C TRP A 19 4.02 -1.64 22.49
N LYS A 20 3.80 -0.35 22.80
CA LYS A 20 2.51 0.32 22.79
C LYS A 20 2.25 0.96 21.42
N LYS A 21 1.00 1.37 21.19
CA LYS A 21 0.54 1.97 19.91
C LYS A 21 1.44 3.10 19.41
N SER A 22 1.95 3.96 20.28
CA SER A 22 2.75 5.14 19.91
C SER A 22 4.26 4.94 19.94
N ASP A 23 4.75 3.75 20.34
CA ASP A 23 6.19 3.51 20.51
C ASP A 23 6.95 3.56 19.17
N HIS A 24 6.25 3.45 18.04
CA HIS A 24 6.83 3.59 16.71
C HIS A 24 7.16 5.04 16.31
N SER A 25 6.48 6.04 16.89
CA SER A 25 6.52 7.41 16.36
C SER A 25 7.90 8.06 16.50
N ARG A 26 8.53 7.94 17.67
CA ARG A 26 9.85 8.54 17.91
C ARG A 26 10.96 7.86 17.11
N PRO A 27 11.06 6.52 17.06
CA PRO A 27 12.00 5.84 16.17
C PRO A 27 11.83 6.25 14.71
N PHE A 28 10.59 6.31 14.21
CA PHE A 28 10.34 6.67 12.82
C PHE A 28 10.72 8.12 12.51
N ALA A 29 10.38 9.07 13.39
CA ALA A 29 10.76 10.46 13.23
C ALA A 29 12.30 10.65 13.17
N ARG A 30 13.06 9.84 13.93
CA ARG A 30 14.54 9.85 13.84
C ARG A 30 15.01 9.35 12.48
N VAL A 31 14.42 8.29 11.95
CA VAL A 31 14.76 7.75 10.62
C VAL A 31 14.42 8.77 9.53
N ALA A 32 13.23 9.37 9.57
CA ALA A 32 12.83 10.41 8.61
C ALA A 32 13.81 11.59 8.62
N LYS A 33 14.16 12.10 9.80
CA LYS A 33 15.16 13.17 9.94
C LYS A 33 16.53 12.77 9.38
N HIS A 34 16.97 11.55 9.65
CA HIS A 34 18.26 11.04 9.15
C HIS A 34 18.27 10.88 7.62
N ALA A 35 17.11 10.57 7.03
CA ALA A 35 16.90 10.54 5.59
C ALA A 35 16.75 11.93 4.94
N GLY A 36 16.89 13.02 5.71
CA GLY A 36 16.72 14.39 5.21
C GLY A 36 15.26 14.78 4.94
N LEU A 37 14.30 14.06 5.53
CA LEU A 37 12.87 14.31 5.37
C LEU A 37 12.31 15.04 6.60
N ASP A 38 11.25 15.83 6.39
CA ASP A 38 10.52 16.44 7.50
C ASP A 38 9.72 15.35 8.25
N PRO A 39 10.01 15.07 9.54
CA PRO A 39 9.30 14.06 10.31
C PRO A 39 7.86 14.44 10.68
N GLN A 40 7.43 15.69 10.49
CA GLN A 40 6.04 16.10 10.65
C GLN A 40 5.20 15.75 9.41
N GLU A 41 5.80 15.82 8.23
CA GLU A 41 5.15 15.49 6.96
C GLU A 41 5.29 13.99 6.63
N VAL A 42 6.51 13.45 6.74
CA VAL A 42 6.82 12.04 6.43
C VAL A 42 6.69 11.20 7.69
N THR A 43 5.45 10.79 7.96
CA THR A 43 5.12 9.87 9.04
C THR A 43 4.94 8.44 8.52
N LEU A 44 4.78 7.47 9.43
CA LEU A 44 4.37 6.10 9.07
C LEU A 44 3.06 6.08 8.26
N TYR A 45 2.17 7.06 8.48
CA TYR A 45 0.93 7.18 7.73
C TYR A 45 1.18 7.56 6.26
N ALA A 46 2.27 8.28 5.94
CA ALA A 46 2.69 8.55 4.57
C ALA A 46 3.06 7.26 3.80
N LEU A 47 3.63 6.26 4.48
CA LEU A 47 3.89 4.95 3.89
C LEU A 47 2.60 4.21 3.54
N ARG A 48 1.56 4.31 4.39
CA ARG A 48 0.23 3.76 4.11
C ARG A 48 -0.38 4.41 2.87
N HIS A 49 -0.32 5.74 2.76
CA HIS A 49 -0.76 6.46 1.56
C HIS A 49 -0.02 5.97 0.30
N SER A 50 1.31 5.85 0.40
CA SER A 50 2.15 5.39 -0.72
C SER A 50 1.81 3.95 -1.14
N SER A 51 1.57 3.06 -0.18
CA SER A 51 1.18 1.66 -0.45
C SER A 51 -0.15 1.58 -1.19
N ILE A 52 -1.17 2.33 -0.75
CA ILE A 52 -2.49 2.36 -1.41
C ILE A 52 -2.35 2.84 -2.85
N VAL A 53 -1.67 3.98 -3.06
CA VAL A 53 -1.49 4.55 -4.40
C VAL A 53 -0.75 3.59 -5.32
N ARG A 54 0.33 2.94 -4.87
CA ARG A 54 1.08 1.96 -5.68
C ARG A 54 0.23 0.75 -6.07
N GLN A 55 -0.62 0.24 -5.17
CA GLN A 55 -1.51 -0.87 -5.49
C GLN A 55 -2.58 -0.46 -6.51
N LEU A 56 -3.15 0.74 -6.37
CA LEU A 56 -4.12 1.28 -7.34
C LEU A 56 -3.48 1.47 -8.72
N LEU A 57 -2.28 2.05 -8.78
CA LEU A 57 -1.51 2.22 -10.02
C LEU A 57 -0.99 0.91 -10.61
N ALA A 58 -1.02 -0.19 -9.87
CA ALA A 58 -0.71 -1.53 -10.38
C ALA A 58 -1.99 -2.30 -10.80
N GLY A 59 -3.16 -1.67 -10.75
CA GLY A 59 -4.44 -2.30 -11.09
C GLY A 59 -4.94 -3.34 -10.09
N VAL A 60 -4.44 -3.32 -8.85
CA VAL A 60 -4.96 -4.20 -7.79
C VAL A 60 -6.43 -3.86 -7.55
N PRO A 61 -7.35 -4.85 -7.50
CA PRO A 61 -8.77 -4.58 -7.28
C PRO A 61 -9.00 -3.76 -6.01
N ILE A 62 -9.76 -2.66 -6.11
CA ILE A 62 -9.95 -1.71 -5.01
C ILE A 62 -10.46 -2.36 -3.72
N ARG A 63 -11.25 -3.43 -3.81
CA ARG A 63 -11.71 -4.20 -2.65
C ARG A 63 -10.57 -4.92 -1.92
N VAL A 64 -9.60 -5.45 -2.66
CA VAL A 64 -8.39 -6.08 -2.10
C VAL A 64 -7.54 -5.01 -1.42
N VAL A 65 -7.36 -3.85 -2.05
CA VAL A 65 -6.65 -2.71 -1.43
C VAL A 65 -7.34 -2.28 -0.12
N ALA A 66 -8.66 -2.22 -0.08
CA ALA A 66 -9.43 -1.88 1.11
C ALA A 66 -9.19 -2.87 2.27
N VAL A 67 -9.26 -4.17 1.99
CA VAL A 67 -9.01 -5.23 2.98
C VAL A 67 -7.56 -5.17 3.49
N ASN A 68 -6.58 -5.06 2.59
CA ASN A 68 -5.15 -5.02 2.94
C ASN A 68 -4.78 -3.87 3.87
N HIS A 69 -5.55 -2.78 3.83
CA HIS A 69 -5.29 -1.60 4.64
C HIS A 69 -6.32 -1.41 5.74
N ASP A 70 -7.25 -2.34 5.98
CA ASP A 70 -8.28 -2.15 7.02
C ASP A 70 -9.03 -0.80 6.85
N THR A 71 -9.59 -0.59 5.67
CA THR A 71 -10.40 0.59 5.35
C THR A 71 -11.53 0.23 4.38
N SER A 72 -12.41 1.18 4.07
CA SER A 72 -13.51 0.95 3.14
C SER A 72 -13.17 1.42 1.73
N VAL A 73 -13.83 0.81 0.73
CA VAL A 73 -13.77 1.27 -0.66
C VAL A 73 -14.17 2.74 -0.76
N VAL A 74 -15.25 3.13 -0.06
CA VAL A 74 -15.71 4.53 0.01
C VAL A 74 -14.62 5.49 0.50
N MET A 75 -13.82 5.08 1.50
CA MET A 75 -12.70 5.91 1.96
C MET A 75 -11.57 5.98 0.94
N ILE A 76 -11.28 4.88 0.24
CA ILE A 76 -10.27 4.88 -0.82
C ILE A 76 -10.68 5.78 -1.97
N GLU A 77 -11.92 5.66 -2.46
CA GLU A 77 -12.44 6.51 -3.53
C GLU A 77 -12.36 7.97 -3.13
N ARG A 78 -12.86 8.33 -1.94
CA ARG A 78 -12.83 9.72 -1.45
C ARG A 78 -11.43 10.33 -1.42
N THR A 79 -10.43 9.55 -1.02
CA THR A 79 -9.07 10.05 -0.79
C THR A 79 -8.16 9.92 -2.02
N TYR A 80 -8.38 8.94 -2.89
CA TYR A 80 -7.43 8.58 -3.95
C TYR A 80 -8.05 8.51 -5.36
N SER A 81 -9.29 8.94 -5.57
CA SER A 81 -9.97 8.89 -6.89
C SER A 81 -9.12 9.40 -8.06
N ARG A 82 -8.30 10.44 -7.85
CA ARG A 82 -7.38 10.97 -8.88
C ARG A 82 -6.50 9.88 -9.51
N TYR A 83 -5.99 8.94 -8.71
CA TYR A 83 -5.09 7.89 -9.19
C TYR A 83 -5.82 6.70 -9.82
N ILE A 84 -7.14 6.60 -9.59
CA ILE A 84 -7.98 5.57 -10.21
C ILE A 84 -8.28 5.97 -11.66
N GLY A 85 -8.63 7.23 -11.91
CA GLY A 85 -8.97 7.73 -13.24
C GLY A 85 -7.79 7.73 -14.21
N ASP A 86 -6.64 8.27 -13.79
CA ASP A 86 -5.46 8.43 -14.65
C ASP A 86 -4.90 7.09 -15.18
N HIS A 87 -5.10 6.00 -14.44
CA HIS A 87 -4.58 4.68 -14.80
C HIS A 87 -5.64 3.76 -15.44
N ALA A 88 -6.91 4.17 -15.47
CA ALA A 88 -8.00 3.36 -16.00
C ALA A 88 -7.83 3.04 -17.49
N ASP A 89 -7.33 3.98 -18.31
CA ASP A 89 -7.20 3.77 -19.76
C ASP A 89 -6.16 2.70 -20.11
N ALA A 90 -5.00 2.73 -19.43
CA ALA A 90 -3.94 1.73 -19.63
C ALA A 90 -4.39 0.33 -19.21
N LEU A 91 -5.07 0.21 -18.07
CA LEU A 91 -5.64 -1.05 -17.60
C LEU A 91 -6.74 -1.57 -18.53
N ALA A 92 -7.68 -0.70 -18.92
CA ALA A 92 -8.77 -1.05 -19.83
C ALA A 92 -8.24 -1.53 -21.18
N ARG A 93 -7.24 -0.85 -21.73
CA ARG A 93 -6.56 -1.23 -22.98
C ARG A 93 -5.93 -2.62 -22.89
N ALA A 94 -5.27 -2.93 -21.78
CA ALA A 94 -4.64 -4.24 -21.57
C ALA A 94 -5.67 -5.39 -21.51
N ALA A 95 -6.92 -5.08 -21.15
CA ALA A 95 -8.01 -6.06 -21.06
C ALA A 95 -8.82 -6.22 -22.36
N LEU A 96 -8.54 -5.42 -23.41
CA LEU A 96 -9.25 -5.53 -24.68
C LEU A 96 -8.91 -6.84 -25.41
N LEU A 97 -9.89 -7.38 -26.14
CA LEU A 97 -9.68 -8.52 -27.02
C LEU A 97 -8.65 -8.16 -28.11
N ASN A 98 -7.66 -9.02 -28.31
CA ASN A 98 -6.72 -8.88 -29.42
C ASN A 98 -7.42 -9.29 -30.72
N THR A 99 -7.86 -8.30 -31.51
CA THR A 99 -8.62 -8.51 -32.75
C THR A 99 -7.75 -8.85 -33.96
N THR A 100 -6.42 -8.86 -33.81
CA THR A 100 -5.47 -9.12 -34.90
C THR A 100 -5.24 -10.61 -35.23
N SER A 101 -5.80 -11.55 -34.45
CA SER A 101 -5.63 -13.00 -34.71
C SER A 101 -6.56 -13.59 -35.80
N GLY A 102 -7.40 -12.75 -36.44
CA GLY A 102 -8.43 -13.21 -37.37
C GLY A 102 -8.11 -13.21 -38.86
N LYS A 103 -6.91 -12.75 -39.31
CA LYS A 103 -6.68 -12.45 -40.75
C LYS A 103 -5.69 -13.35 -41.52
N GLU A 104 -5.31 -14.51 -41.00
CA GLU A 104 -4.47 -15.45 -41.76
C GLU A 104 -5.01 -16.88 -41.72
N ARG A 105 -6.04 -17.16 -42.51
CA ARG A 105 -6.34 -18.49 -43.08
C ARG A 105 -7.19 -18.28 -44.32
N GLY A 106 -6.54 -17.98 -45.43
CA GLY A 106 -7.22 -17.73 -46.70
C GLY A 106 -6.23 -17.38 -47.80
N ARG A 107 -5.40 -18.35 -48.18
CA ARG A 107 -4.86 -18.56 -49.52
C ARG A 107 -4.40 -20.01 -49.63
#